data_AF-A0A173RFP8-F1
#
_entry.id   AF-A0A173RFP8-F1
#
_cell.length_a   1.000
_cell.length_b   1.000
_cell.length_c   1.000
_cell.angle_alpha   90.00
_cell.angle_beta   90.00
_cell.angle_gamma   90.00
#
_symmetry.space_group_name_H-M   'P 1'
#
loop_
_entity.id
_entity.type
_entity.pdbx_description
1 polymer ?
#
loop_
_entity_poly.entity_id
_entity_poly.type
_entity_poly.pdbx_seq_one_letter_code
_entity_poly.pdbx_strand_id
1 'polypeptide(L)'
;MTSAYDKIYLEKAQIVLGRMTDYAVYDLEYAIDEIFDLFIKTGYAKRFENGDYQVLVGMSGVELARHIVEEATGQTEFCKPKYTMNRSEEYWLGWALAYYQWKSNFSFEYILDKVCASDILKLYMPYHEMDIREFCDKMSEIIKSPPAGACFEE
;
A
#
# COMPACT_ATOMS: atom_id res chain seq x y z
N MET A 1 4.25 19.75 -9.09
CA MET A 1 4.02 19.17 -7.76
C MET A 1 5.31 18.55 -7.30
N THR A 2 5.70 18.81 -6.06
CA THR A 2 6.84 18.15 -5.43
C THR A 2 6.36 16.78 -4.92
N SER A 3 7.18 15.74 -5.09
CA SER A 3 6.88 14.42 -4.52
C SER A 3 6.87 14.46 -2.99
N ALA A 4 6.24 13.46 -2.36
CA ALA A 4 6.03 13.42 -0.91
C ALA A 4 7.33 13.48 -0.09
N TYR A 5 8.37 12.81 -0.56
CA TYR A 5 9.70 12.77 0.05
C TYR A 5 10.78 12.59 -1.03
N ASP A 6 12.05 12.52 -0.62
CA ASP A 6 13.18 12.38 -1.55
C ASP A 6 13.13 11.04 -2.31
N LYS A 7 13.39 11.09 -3.63
CA LYS A 7 13.40 9.92 -4.52
C LYS A 7 14.36 8.82 -4.05
N ILE A 8 15.42 9.15 -3.31
CA ILE A 8 16.38 8.17 -2.77
C ILE A 8 15.70 7.09 -1.92
N TYR A 9 14.58 7.40 -1.27
CA TYR A 9 13.84 6.46 -0.42
C TYR A 9 12.79 5.65 -1.18
N LEU A 10 12.44 6.05 -2.41
CA LEU A 10 11.30 5.51 -3.14
C LEU A 10 11.39 4.00 -3.37
N GLU A 11 12.52 3.51 -3.90
CA GLU A 11 12.66 2.10 -4.21
C GLU A 11 12.45 1.22 -2.97
N LYS A 12 13.01 1.65 -1.82
CA LYS A 12 12.84 0.95 -0.55
C LYS A 12 11.42 1.05 -0.02
N ALA A 13 10.81 2.24 -0.10
CA ALA A 13 9.43 2.46 0.30
C ALA A 13 8.46 1.54 -0.45
N GLN A 14 8.64 1.38 -1.77
CA GLN A 14 7.83 0.45 -2.56
C GLN A 14 8.02 -1.01 -2.15
N ILE A 15 9.25 -1.42 -1.85
CA ILE A 15 9.54 -2.77 -1.35
C ILE A 15 8.88 -3.00 0.01
N VAL A 16 8.96 -2.02 0.91
CA VAL A 16 8.36 -2.09 2.25
C VAL A 16 6.86 -2.24 2.15
N LEU A 17 6.17 -1.37 1.40
CA LEU A 17 4.72 -1.42 1.29
C LEU A 17 4.23 -2.67 0.53
N GLY A 18 4.96 -3.09 -0.51
CA GLY A 18 4.69 -4.36 -1.19
C GLY A 18 4.81 -5.57 -0.28
N ARG A 19 5.90 -5.67 0.51
CA ARG A 19 6.07 -6.78 1.47
C ARG A 19 5.08 -6.73 2.63
N MET A 20 4.71 -5.54 3.09
CA MET A 20 3.69 -5.35 4.13
C MET A 20 2.36 -5.96 3.67
N THR A 21 1.94 -5.60 2.45
CA THR A 21 0.65 -6.04 1.89
C THR A 21 0.64 -7.56 1.65
N ASP A 22 1.69 -8.09 1.04
CA ASP A 22 1.88 -9.54 0.78
C ASP A 22 1.79 -10.37 2.08
N TYR A 23 2.57 -9.98 3.09
CA TYR A 23 2.60 -10.69 4.37
C TYR A 23 1.27 -10.58 5.12
N ALA A 24 0.63 -9.42 5.11
CA ALA A 24 -0.65 -9.23 5.78
C ALA A 24 -1.75 -10.14 5.22
N VAL A 25 -1.80 -10.32 3.90
CA VAL A 25 -2.83 -11.13 3.25
C VAL A 25 -2.52 -12.62 3.33
N TYR A 26 -1.30 -13.06 2.98
CA TYR A 26 -1.01 -14.50 2.87
C TYR A 26 -0.56 -15.17 4.18
N ASP A 27 0.09 -14.43 5.07
CA ASP A 27 0.65 -15.00 6.30
C ASP A 27 -0.22 -14.64 7.52
N LEU A 28 -0.81 -13.45 7.55
CA LEU A 28 -1.70 -13.00 8.64
C LEU A 28 -3.19 -13.16 8.33
N GLU A 29 -3.54 -13.54 7.09
CA GLU A 29 -4.92 -13.81 6.64
C GLU A 29 -5.90 -12.62 6.77
N TYR A 30 -5.38 -11.39 6.71
CA TYR A 30 -6.21 -10.18 6.67
C TYR A 30 -6.76 -9.93 5.26
N ALA A 31 -7.99 -9.41 5.17
CA ALA A 31 -8.48 -8.85 3.91
C ALA A 31 -7.67 -7.61 3.51
N ILE A 32 -7.50 -7.37 2.21
CA ILE A 32 -6.66 -6.27 1.74
C ILE A 32 -7.18 -4.90 2.17
N ASP A 33 -8.49 -4.69 2.11
CA ASP A 33 -9.09 -3.43 2.57
C ASP A 33 -8.92 -3.26 4.08
N GLU A 34 -9.03 -4.35 4.85
CA GLU A 34 -8.87 -4.34 6.30
C GLU A 34 -7.45 -3.93 6.73
N ILE A 35 -6.40 -4.47 6.11
CA ILE A 35 -5.03 -4.11 6.48
C ILE A 35 -4.72 -2.64 6.15
N PHE A 36 -5.23 -2.11 5.04
CA PHE A 36 -5.05 -0.69 4.71
C PHE A 36 -5.83 0.23 5.66
N ASP A 37 -7.00 -0.21 6.11
CA ASP A 37 -7.77 0.45 7.16
C ASP A 37 -6.97 0.53 8.47
N LEU A 38 -6.34 -0.58 8.89
CA LEU A 38 -5.48 -0.60 10.08
C LEU A 38 -4.23 0.27 9.89
N PHE A 39 -3.63 0.25 8.70
CA PHE A 39 -2.47 1.06 8.34
C PHE A 39 -2.75 2.57 8.49
N ILE A 40 -3.96 3.00 8.13
CA ILE A 40 -4.43 4.38 8.36
C ILE A 40 -4.68 4.62 9.86
N LYS A 41 -5.48 3.77 10.52
CA LYS A 41 -5.92 3.95 11.92
C LYS A 41 -4.77 4.01 12.92
N THR A 42 -3.71 3.24 12.69
CA THR A 42 -2.49 3.20 13.52
C THR A 42 -1.52 4.36 13.24
N GLY A 43 -1.79 5.19 12.21
CA GLY A 43 -0.95 6.33 11.88
C GLY A 43 0.33 6.00 11.10
N TYR A 44 0.63 4.71 10.86
CA TYR A 44 1.77 4.31 10.01
C TYR A 44 1.64 4.84 8.58
N ALA A 45 0.43 4.93 8.04
CA ALA A 45 0.17 5.59 6.75
C ALA A 45 0.64 7.04 6.75
N LYS A 46 0.33 7.79 7.81
CA LYS A 46 0.70 9.20 7.96
C LYS A 46 2.22 9.38 8.06
N ARG A 47 2.90 8.45 8.75
CA ARG A 47 4.36 8.44 8.86
C ARG A 47 5.02 8.13 7.51
N PHE A 48 4.48 7.15 6.78
CA PHE A 48 4.96 6.78 5.44
C PHE A 48 4.84 7.96 4.46
N GLU A 49 3.65 8.55 4.32
CA GLU A 49 3.42 9.65 3.36
C GLU A 49 4.22 10.92 3.68
N ASN A 50 4.60 11.13 4.94
CA ASN A 50 5.44 12.26 5.37
C ASN A 50 6.95 11.98 5.29
N GLY A 51 7.37 10.80 4.85
CA GLY A 51 8.79 10.48 4.67
C GLY A 51 9.53 10.03 5.93
N ASP A 52 8.85 9.46 6.91
CA ASP A 52 9.50 8.90 8.11
C ASP A 52 10.47 7.77 7.72
N TYR A 53 11.77 8.01 7.91
CA TYR A 53 12.83 7.07 7.53
C TYR A 53 12.69 5.70 8.21
N GLN A 54 12.15 5.64 9.44
CA GLN A 54 11.97 4.38 10.15
C GLN A 54 10.97 3.51 9.42
N VAL A 55 9.89 4.11 8.92
CA VAL A 55 8.83 3.41 8.19
C VAL A 55 9.25 3.12 6.74
N LEU A 56 9.92 4.07 6.07
CA LEU A 56 10.29 3.91 4.66
C LEU A 56 11.44 2.92 4.43
N VAL A 57 12.45 2.94 5.31
CA VAL A 57 13.70 2.19 5.11
C VAL A 57 14.25 1.50 6.36
N GLY A 58 13.80 1.88 7.55
CA GLY A 58 14.30 1.35 8.83
C GLY A 58 13.66 0.03 9.25
N MET A 59 12.54 -0.35 8.65
CA MET A 59 11.80 -1.59 8.90
C MET A 59 11.59 -2.36 7.60
N SER A 60 11.56 -3.68 7.68
CA SER A 60 11.03 -4.52 6.61
C SER A 60 9.51 -4.39 6.53
N GLY A 61 8.92 -4.73 5.37
CA GLY A 61 7.46 -4.77 5.23
C GLY A 61 6.78 -5.74 6.21
N VAL A 62 7.45 -6.84 6.56
CA VAL A 62 6.96 -7.80 7.56
C VAL A 62 6.91 -7.17 8.96
N GLU A 63 7.95 -6.44 9.36
CA GLU A 63 7.96 -5.71 10.63
C GLU A 63 6.89 -4.62 10.66
N LEU A 64 6.73 -3.89 9.56
CA LEU A 64 5.67 -2.88 9.43
C LEU A 64 4.28 -3.50 9.62
N ALA A 65 3.97 -4.60 8.93
CA ALA A 65 2.69 -5.30 9.06
C ALA A 65 2.44 -5.78 10.50
N ARG A 66 3.47 -6.35 11.16
CA ARG A 66 3.36 -6.79 12.56
C ARG A 66 3.09 -5.64 13.50
N HIS A 67 3.79 -4.51 13.34
CA HIS A 67 3.55 -3.34 14.18
C HIS A 67 2.16 -2.75 13.98
N ILE A 68 1.66 -2.68 12.75
CA ILE A 68 0.29 -2.25 12.47
C ILE A 68 -0.70 -3.15 13.20
N VAL A 69 -0.56 -4.47 13.06
CA VAL A 69 -1.47 -5.44 13.69
C VAL A 69 -1.36 -5.45 15.21
N GLU A 70 -0.14 -5.40 15.75
CA GLU A 70 0.13 -5.32 17.18
C GLU A 70 -0.50 -4.07 17.80
N GLU A 71 -0.31 -2.90 17.19
CA GLU A 71 -0.87 -1.64 17.68
C GLU A 71 -2.40 -1.59 17.55
N ALA A 72 -2.96 -2.16 16.49
CA ALA A 72 -4.39 -2.18 16.26
C ALA A 72 -5.17 -3.19 17.13
N THR A 73 -4.59 -4.36 17.39
CA THR A 73 -5.31 -5.52 17.95
C THR A 73 -4.74 -6.05 19.25
N GLY A 74 -3.51 -5.65 19.62
CA GLY A 74 -2.77 -6.23 20.74
C GLY A 74 -2.19 -7.61 20.47
N GLN A 75 -2.25 -8.12 19.23
CA GLN A 75 -1.64 -9.40 18.85
C GLN A 75 -0.11 -9.31 18.88
N THR A 76 0.52 -10.21 19.63
CA THR A 76 2.00 -10.28 19.76
C THR A 76 2.59 -11.57 19.20
N GLU A 77 1.75 -12.55 18.85
CA GLU A 77 2.18 -13.83 18.27
C GLU A 77 2.02 -13.79 16.76
N PHE A 78 3.12 -14.00 16.04
CA PHE A 78 3.16 -13.94 14.57
C PHE A 78 3.81 -15.18 13.98
N CYS A 79 3.25 -15.65 12.87
CA CYS A 79 3.83 -16.72 12.07
C CYS A 79 5.15 -16.27 11.41
N LYS A 80 6.00 -17.24 11.07
CA LYS A 80 7.19 -16.97 10.25
C LYS A 80 6.74 -16.69 8.81
N PRO A 81 7.28 -15.64 8.16
CA PRO A 81 6.91 -15.29 6.79
C PRO A 81 7.28 -16.42 5.83
N LYS A 82 6.35 -16.79 4.94
CA LYS A 82 6.58 -17.72 3.84
C LYS A 82 7.02 -16.95 2.62
N TYR A 83 8.28 -17.09 2.24
CA TYR A 83 8.79 -16.44 1.03
C TYR A 83 8.44 -17.25 -0.21
N THR A 84 7.57 -16.70 -1.06
CA THR A 84 7.31 -17.20 -2.40
C THR A 84 8.34 -16.64 -3.40
N MET A 85 8.66 -17.42 -4.44
CA MET A 85 9.58 -16.96 -5.50
C MET A 85 8.97 -15.84 -6.35
N ASN A 86 7.65 -15.88 -6.58
CA ASN A 86 6.93 -14.91 -7.37
C ASN A 86 6.35 -13.81 -6.47
N ARG A 87 6.32 -12.57 -6.98
CA ARG A 87 5.61 -11.46 -6.32
C ARG A 87 4.12 -11.65 -6.53
N SER A 88 3.35 -11.59 -5.45
CA SER A 88 1.89 -11.66 -5.47
C SER A 88 1.27 -10.38 -6.07
N GLU A 89 -0.03 -10.45 -6.35
CA GLU A 89 -0.81 -9.29 -6.81
C GLU A 89 -0.84 -8.21 -5.72
N GLU A 90 -0.93 -8.63 -4.46
CA GLU A 90 -0.91 -7.81 -3.25
C GLU A 90 0.44 -7.12 -3.07
N TYR A 91 1.54 -7.84 -3.33
CA TYR A 91 2.87 -7.22 -3.38
C TYR A 91 2.91 -6.11 -4.43
N TRP A 92 2.41 -6.37 -5.63
CA TRP A 92 2.39 -5.39 -6.70
C TRP A 92 1.52 -4.19 -6.33
N LEU A 93 0.35 -4.39 -5.73
CA LEU A 93 -0.51 -3.31 -5.25
C LEU A 93 0.25 -2.41 -4.28
N GLY A 94 0.86 -2.97 -3.23
CA GLY A 94 1.61 -2.18 -2.26
C GLY A 94 2.78 -1.43 -2.91
N TRP A 95 3.48 -2.09 -3.83
CA TRP A 95 4.59 -1.49 -4.57
C TRP A 95 4.15 -0.32 -5.47
N ALA A 96 3.03 -0.49 -6.20
CA ALA A 96 2.48 0.50 -7.11
C ALA A 96 1.84 1.68 -6.36
N LEU A 97 1.10 1.38 -5.29
CA LEU A 97 0.44 2.39 -4.46
C LEU A 97 1.46 3.29 -3.75
N ALA A 98 2.57 2.74 -3.24
CA ALA A 98 3.65 3.55 -2.67
C ALA A 98 4.22 4.56 -3.69
N TYR A 99 4.38 4.15 -4.95
CA TYR A 99 4.84 5.04 -6.00
C TYR A 99 3.83 6.13 -6.32
N TYR A 100 2.55 5.76 -6.42
CA TYR A 100 1.50 6.72 -6.73
C TYR A 100 1.32 7.74 -5.61
N GLN A 101 1.33 7.30 -4.35
CA GLN A 101 1.32 8.17 -3.18
C GLN A 101 2.50 9.15 -3.24
N TRP A 102 3.72 8.64 -3.42
CA TRP A 102 4.92 9.48 -3.51
C TRP A 102 4.87 10.51 -4.65
N LYS A 103 4.42 10.09 -5.84
CA LYS A 103 4.34 10.94 -7.05
C LYS A 103 3.27 12.02 -6.92
N SER A 104 2.12 11.68 -6.36
CA SER A 104 0.96 12.58 -6.25
C SER A 104 1.00 13.47 -5.00
N ASN A 105 1.71 13.03 -3.96
CA ASN A 105 1.71 13.62 -2.63
C ASN A 105 0.31 13.71 -2.00
N PHE A 106 -0.61 12.83 -2.41
CA PHE A 106 -1.87 12.63 -1.69
C PHE A 106 -1.64 11.76 -0.45
N SER A 107 -2.51 11.91 0.56
CA SER A 107 -2.50 11.00 1.70
C SER A 107 -3.08 9.63 1.32
N PHE A 108 -2.64 8.57 2.00
CA PHE A 108 -3.25 7.25 1.82
C PHE A 108 -4.74 7.27 2.15
N GLU A 109 -5.12 7.99 3.21
CA GLU A 109 -6.53 8.19 3.58
C GLU A 109 -7.33 8.81 2.43
N TYR A 110 -6.80 9.84 1.78
CA TYR A 110 -7.48 10.47 0.63
C TYR A 110 -7.55 9.55 -0.59
N ILE A 111 -6.48 8.80 -0.89
CA ILE A 111 -6.46 7.86 -2.01
C ILE A 111 -7.50 6.75 -1.78
N LEU A 112 -7.47 6.13 -0.59
CA LEU A 112 -8.29 4.98 -0.24
C LEU A 112 -9.76 5.34 0.03
N ASP A 113 -10.07 6.59 0.38
CA ASP A 113 -11.44 7.13 0.36
C ASP A 113 -12.04 7.21 -1.06
N LYS A 114 -11.19 7.32 -2.09
CA LYS A 114 -11.63 7.42 -3.50
C LYS A 114 -11.63 6.08 -4.23
N VAL A 115 -10.76 5.15 -3.83
CA VAL A 115 -10.65 3.84 -4.45
C VAL A 115 -10.19 2.82 -3.41
N CYS A 116 -11.04 1.83 -3.14
CA CYS A 116 -10.78 0.75 -2.19
C CYS A 116 -9.54 -0.04 -2.62
N ALA A 117 -8.77 -0.60 -1.68
CA ALA A 117 -7.55 -1.34 -2.02
C ALA A 117 -7.86 -2.57 -2.89
N SER A 118 -8.97 -3.25 -2.64
CA SER A 118 -9.48 -4.33 -3.50
C SER A 118 -9.71 -3.91 -4.96
N ASP A 119 -10.12 -2.67 -5.21
CA ASP A 119 -10.30 -2.15 -6.57
C ASP A 119 -8.96 -1.78 -7.23
N ILE A 120 -8.00 -1.29 -6.44
CA ILE A 120 -6.62 -1.12 -6.92
C ILE A 120 -6.03 -2.49 -7.30
N LEU A 121 -6.37 -3.55 -6.56
CA LEU A 121 -5.88 -4.91 -6.83
C LEU A 121 -6.36 -5.43 -8.19
N LYS A 122 -7.61 -5.11 -8.57
CA LYS A 122 -8.17 -5.43 -9.90
C LYS A 122 -7.35 -4.79 -11.05
N LEU A 123 -6.57 -3.75 -10.78
CA LEU A 123 -5.65 -3.13 -11.76
C LEU A 123 -4.37 -3.94 -11.98
N TYR A 124 -4.12 -5.01 -11.23
CA TYR A 124 -2.95 -5.87 -11.42
C TYR A 124 -2.88 -6.42 -12.84
N MET A 125 -3.88 -7.19 -13.28
CA MET A 125 -3.87 -7.85 -14.59
C MET A 125 -3.61 -6.89 -15.75
N PRO A 126 -4.27 -5.72 -15.87
CA PRO A 126 -4.01 -4.79 -16.96
C PRO A 126 -2.68 -4.04 -16.86
N TYR A 127 -2.15 -3.76 -15.66
CA TYR A 127 -1.02 -2.83 -15.49
C TYR A 127 0.29 -3.43 -15.00
N HIS A 128 0.32 -4.66 -14.48
CA HIS A 128 1.53 -5.21 -13.83
C HIS A 128 2.71 -5.44 -14.76
N GLU A 129 2.46 -5.63 -16.06
CA GLU A 129 3.49 -5.73 -17.11
C GLU A 129 3.79 -4.37 -17.78
N MET A 130 2.99 -3.34 -17.48
CA MET A 130 3.11 -2.01 -18.08
C MET A 130 4.11 -1.12 -17.32
N ASP A 131 4.45 0.01 -17.92
CA ASP A 131 5.16 1.07 -17.20
C ASP A 131 4.29 1.62 -16.06
N ILE A 132 4.86 1.78 -14.87
CA ILE A 132 4.16 2.30 -13.68
C ILE A 132 3.46 3.66 -13.90
N ARG A 133 3.90 4.43 -14.90
CA ARG A 133 3.25 5.68 -15.30
C ARG A 133 1.81 5.47 -15.78
N GLU A 134 1.54 4.37 -16.48
CA GLU A 134 0.19 4.04 -16.99
C GLU A 134 -0.78 3.78 -15.84
N PHE A 135 -0.32 3.04 -14.81
CA PHE A 135 -1.06 2.89 -13.56
C PHE A 135 -1.32 4.24 -12.88
N CYS A 136 -0.31 5.11 -12.80
CA CYS A 136 -0.47 6.43 -12.19
C CYS A 136 -1.47 7.32 -12.93
N ASP A 137 -1.49 7.24 -14.26
CA ASP A 137 -2.42 8.01 -15.09
C ASP A 137 -3.84 7.50 -14.84
N LYS A 138 -4.04 6.18 -14.79
CA LYS A 138 -5.32 5.58 -14.41
C LYS A 138 -5.79 5.97 -13.01
N MET A 139 -4.92 5.89 -12.01
CA MET A 139 -5.23 6.32 -10.64
C MET A 139 -5.60 7.82 -10.60
N SER A 140 -4.92 8.65 -11.39
CA SER A 140 -5.23 10.08 -11.49
C SER A 140 -6.57 10.37 -12.15
N GLU A 141 -7.03 9.54 -13.10
CA GLU A 141 -8.38 9.62 -13.65
C GLU A 141 -9.44 9.27 -12.61
N ILE A 142 -9.23 8.20 -11.84
CA ILE A 142 -10.13 7.76 -10.78
C ILE A 142 -10.27 8.86 -9.72
N ILE A 143 -9.15 9.41 -9.22
CA ILE A 143 -9.17 10.46 -8.19
C ILE A 143 -9.85 11.76 -8.64
N LYS A 144 -9.79 12.09 -9.93
CA LYS A 144 -10.43 13.30 -10.48
C LYS A 144 -11.91 13.10 -10.82
N SER A 145 -12.36 11.85 -10.87
CA SER A 145 -13.77 11.55 -11.15
C SER A 145 -14.62 11.88 -9.93
N PRO A 146 -15.89 12.30 -10.12
CA PRO A 146 -16.83 12.43 -9.00
C PRO A 146 -16.89 11.12 -8.23
N PRO A 147 -17.06 11.14 -6.89
CA PRO A 147 -17.13 9.90 -6.11
C PRO A 147 -18.27 9.04 -6.66
N ALA A 148 -17.92 7.96 -7.35
CA ALA A 148 -18.79 6.81 -7.46
C ALA A 148 -18.97 6.31 -6.03
N GLY A 149 -20.21 6.02 -5.61
CA GLY A 149 -20.45 5.40 -4.32
C GLY A 149 -19.48 4.23 -4.12
N ALA A 150 -18.94 4.13 -2.91
CA ALA A 150 -17.87 3.24 -2.49
C ALA A 150 -17.78 1.90 -3.24
N CYS A 151 -16.56 1.63 -3.70
CA CYS A 151 -16.08 0.43 -4.38
C CYS A 151 -16.77 0.09 -5.71
N PHE A 152 -16.02 -0.38 -6.70
CA PHE A 152 -16.60 -0.83 -7.97
C PHE A 152 -17.54 -2.01 -7.69
N GLU A 153 -18.85 -1.75 -7.68
CA GLU A 153 -19.87 -2.80 -7.64
C GLU A 153 -19.60 -3.80 -8.78
N GLU A 154 -19.59 -5.09 -8.43
CA GLU A 154 -19.31 -6.22 -9.32
C GLU A 154 -20.27 -6.30 -10.53
#